data_AF-A0A7V4X9X9-F1
#
_entry.id   AF-A0A7V4X9X9-F1
#
_cell.length_a   1.000
_cell.length_b   1.000
_cell.length_c   1.000
_cell.angle_alpha   90.00
_cell.angle_beta   90.00
_cell.angle_gamma   90.00
#
_symmetry.space_group_name_H-M   'P 1'
#
loop_
_entity.id
_entity.type
_entity.pdbx_description
1 polymer ?
#
loop_
_entity_poly.entity_id
_entity_poly.type
_entity_poly.pdbx_seq_one_letter_code
_entity_poly.pdbx_strand_id
1 'polypeptide(L)'
;MKKSSIFTIVFLGFLLSAANVSAAAVGKPSATATVASQADAGAKSNGLVNAEQKLTEAKLRICQNKQNAIQQRSNQLLEMARNMLNKFDRIASRVEQYYTNNVASSGKTVSNYDALLAEISAKKSAIQTDLDKAASSAKAFNCASDNPKGQLNQFRTDMRAAKSDLIEYRIAIKNLIVAIRSVVGATQSSPSVQNNQ
;
A
#
# COMPACT_ATOMS: atom_id res chain seq x y z
N MET A 1 -22.82 34.71 15.51
CA MET A 1 -22.45 33.74 16.55
C MET A 1 -23.25 32.46 16.37
N LYS A 2 -22.65 31.40 15.81
CA LYS A 2 -23.28 30.08 15.68
C LYS A 2 -22.23 29.02 16.02
N LYS A 3 -22.64 28.10 16.89
CA LYS A 3 -21.84 27.26 17.77
C LYS A 3 -21.29 26.00 17.07
N SER A 4 -20.09 25.64 17.50
CA SER A 4 -19.44 24.32 17.63
C SER A 4 -20.08 23.06 17.03
N SER A 5 -19.22 22.25 16.41
CA SER A 5 -19.13 20.81 16.75
C SER A 5 -17.70 20.31 16.54
N ILE A 6 -17.03 20.07 17.67
CA ILE A 6 -15.72 19.44 17.79
C ILE A 6 -15.99 17.94 17.93
N PHE A 7 -15.56 17.13 16.97
CA PHE A 7 -15.62 15.67 17.05
C PHE A 7 -14.28 15.15 17.60
N THR A 8 -14.25 14.90 18.91
CA THR A 8 -13.12 14.29 19.61
C THR A 8 -13.25 12.76 19.51
N ILE A 9 -12.44 12.11 18.67
CA ILE A 9 -12.35 10.64 18.64
C ILE A 9 -11.29 10.20 19.66
N VAL A 10 -11.78 9.63 20.75
CA VAL A 10 -11.02 8.92 21.78
C VAL A 10 -10.49 7.62 21.17
N PHE A 11 -9.19 7.57 20.86
CA PHE A 11 -8.51 6.29 20.57
C PHE A 11 -8.17 5.63 21.91
N LEU A 12 -9.04 4.71 22.30
CA LEU A 12 -8.87 3.83 23.45
C LEU A 12 -7.69 2.88 23.17
N GLY A 13 -6.69 2.92 24.06
CA GLY A 13 -5.49 2.10 23.99
C GLY A 13 -5.76 0.62 24.14
N PHE A 14 -4.99 -0.18 23.40
CA PHE A 14 -4.85 -1.62 23.63
C PHE A 14 -3.39 -1.90 23.99
N LEU A 15 -3.14 -1.90 25.30
CA LEU A 15 -1.96 -2.50 25.92
C LEU A 15 -2.14 -4.03 25.91
N LEU A 16 -1.18 -4.76 25.34
CA LEU A 16 -1.02 -6.18 25.66
C LEU A 16 0.46 -6.53 25.79
N SER A 17 0.81 -7.00 26.98
CA SER A 17 2.14 -7.43 27.44
C SER A 17 2.27 -8.96 27.47
N ALA A 18 3.51 -9.42 27.60
CA ALA A 18 4.01 -10.75 28.03
C ALA A 18 4.06 -11.86 26.94
N ALA A 19 5.02 -12.79 26.89
CA ALA A 19 6.04 -13.24 27.84
C ALA A 19 7.22 -13.94 27.10
N ASN A 20 8.38 -13.96 27.74
CA ASN A 20 9.53 -14.82 27.43
C ASN A 20 9.25 -16.29 27.79
N VAL A 21 9.73 -17.24 26.98
CA VAL A 21 9.97 -18.63 27.41
C VAL A 21 11.28 -19.11 26.80
N SER A 22 12.28 -19.32 27.66
CA SER A 22 13.48 -20.12 27.40
C SER A 22 13.20 -21.58 27.78
N ALA A 23 13.71 -22.54 27.01
CA ALA A 23 13.76 -23.93 27.44
C ALA A 23 15.09 -24.58 27.02
N ALA A 24 15.80 -25.11 28.02
CA ALA A 24 16.99 -25.93 27.93
C ALA A 24 16.63 -27.40 28.23
N ALA A 25 17.30 -28.35 27.58
CA ALA A 25 17.48 -29.75 28.01
C ALA A 25 18.61 -30.34 27.13
N VAL A 26 19.83 -30.60 27.62
CA VAL A 26 20.31 -31.67 28.53
C VAL A 26 20.15 -33.08 27.93
N GLY A 27 21.28 -33.66 27.53
CA GLY A 27 21.47 -35.09 27.24
C GLY A 27 22.97 -35.45 27.18
N LYS A 28 23.44 -36.25 28.14
CA LYS A 28 24.74 -36.96 28.27
C LYS A 28 24.38 -38.47 28.41
N PRO A 29 25.27 -39.50 28.37
CA PRO A 29 26.73 -39.51 28.22
C PRO A 29 27.36 -40.64 27.32
N SER A 30 28.68 -40.52 27.12
CA SER A 30 29.79 -41.52 27.02
C SER A 30 29.74 -42.79 26.15
N ALA A 31 30.78 -42.93 25.30
CA ALA A 31 31.61 -44.14 25.21
C ALA A 31 33.05 -43.81 24.68
N THR A 32 34.05 -44.22 25.47
CA THR A 32 35.51 -44.41 25.21
C THR A 32 35.70 -45.45 24.09
N ALA A 33 36.78 -45.63 23.32
CA ALA A 33 38.20 -45.23 23.23
C ALA A 33 38.61 -45.43 21.73
N THR A 34 39.70 -44.92 21.16
CA THR A 34 41.08 -45.45 21.24
C THR A 34 41.97 -44.65 20.28
N VAL A 35 43.23 -44.50 20.68
CA VAL A 35 44.35 -43.74 20.12
C VAL A 35 44.81 -44.22 18.74
N ALA A 36 45.03 -43.30 17.79
CA ALA A 36 46.25 -43.20 16.95
C ALA A 36 46.08 -42.15 15.83
N SER A 37 46.87 -41.07 15.89
CA SER A 37 47.62 -40.44 14.78
C SER A 37 47.80 -38.94 15.05
N GLN A 38 48.96 -38.60 15.59
CA GLN A 38 49.49 -37.24 15.65
C GLN A 38 49.96 -36.84 14.25
N ALA A 39 49.10 -36.17 13.46
CA ALA A 39 49.50 -35.30 12.35
C ALA A 39 48.30 -34.60 11.68
N ASP A 40 47.38 -33.91 12.39
CA ASP A 40 46.46 -33.00 11.67
C ASP A 40 45.67 -31.96 12.52
N ALA A 41 46.35 -31.17 13.35
CA ALA A 41 45.68 -30.08 14.08
C ALA A 41 45.66 -28.76 13.28
N GLY A 42 46.48 -28.64 12.22
CA GLY A 42 46.61 -27.41 11.41
C GLY A 42 45.68 -27.33 10.20
N ALA A 43 45.28 -28.46 9.58
CA ALA A 43 44.38 -28.42 8.41
C ALA A 43 42.90 -28.37 8.81
N LYS A 44 42.52 -28.95 9.96
CA LYS A 44 41.12 -28.93 10.46
C LYS A 44 40.62 -27.56 10.91
N SER A 45 41.47 -26.71 11.52
CA SER A 45 41.03 -25.36 11.93
C SER A 45 40.85 -24.44 10.73
N ASN A 46 41.75 -24.49 9.75
CA ASN A 46 41.65 -23.73 8.51
C ASN A 46 40.44 -24.18 7.64
N GLY A 47 40.10 -25.47 7.64
CA GLY A 47 38.92 -25.98 6.93
C GLY A 47 37.59 -25.47 7.51
N LEU A 48 37.47 -25.38 8.84
CA LEU A 48 36.27 -24.89 9.52
C LEU A 48 36.07 -23.37 9.33
N VAL A 49 37.14 -22.57 9.44
CA VAL A 49 37.08 -21.12 9.21
C VAL A 49 36.68 -20.81 7.76
N ASN A 50 37.22 -21.54 6.79
CA ASN A 50 36.83 -21.40 5.37
C ASN A 50 35.38 -21.84 5.11
N ALA A 51 34.88 -22.86 5.81
CA ALA A 51 33.50 -23.32 5.69
C ALA A 51 32.50 -22.31 6.29
N GLU A 52 32.82 -21.73 7.45
CA GLU A 52 32.02 -20.67 8.08
C GLU A 52 31.96 -19.41 7.22
N GLN A 53 33.09 -18.99 6.63
CA GLN A 53 33.15 -17.86 5.70
C GLN A 53 32.33 -18.10 4.42
N LYS A 54 32.42 -19.29 3.82
CA LYS A 54 31.59 -19.63 2.66
C LYS A 54 30.09 -19.65 2.99
N LEU A 55 29.74 -20.08 4.20
CA LEU A 55 28.36 -20.13 4.66
C LEU A 55 27.80 -18.72 4.91
N THR A 56 28.59 -17.82 5.50
CA THR A 56 28.19 -16.41 5.69
C THR A 56 28.07 -15.67 4.37
N GLU A 57 28.99 -15.87 3.42
CA GLU A 57 28.89 -15.31 2.05
C GLU A 57 27.66 -15.84 1.29
N ALA A 58 27.39 -17.14 1.36
CA ALA A 58 26.21 -17.74 0.74
C ALA A 58 24.90 -17.17 1.34
N LYS A 59 24.84 -17.02 2.66
CA LYS A 59 23.71 -16.38 3.36
C LYS A 59 23.54 -14.93 2.92
N LEU A 60 24.63 -14.16 2.82
CA LEU A 60 24.61 -12.78 2.36
C LEU A 60 24.09 -12.67 0.92
N ARG A 61 24.55 -13.53 0.02
CA ARG A 61 24.09 -13.56 -1.38
C ARG A 61 22.61 -13.88 -1.49
N ILE A 62 22.11 -14.85 -0.70
CA ILE A 62 20.67 -15.19 -0.66
C ILE A 62 19.85 -14.00 -0.16
N CYS A 63 20.34 -13.33 0.89
CA CYS A 63 19.76 -12.13 1.48
C CYS A 63 19.66 -11.00 0.45
N GLN A 64 20.75 -10.67 -0.26
CA GLN A 64 20.77 -9.65 -1.31
C GLN A 64 19.84 -9.98 -2.48
N ASN A 65 19.83 -11.23 -2.95
CA ASN A 65 18.92 -11.67 -4.02
C ASN A 65 17.45 -11.50 -3.62
N LYS A 66 17.10 -11.86 -2.38
CA LYS A 66 15.75 -11.66 -1.84
C LYS A 66 15.41 -10.17 -1.73
N GLN A 67 16.34 -9.35 -1.27
CA GLN A 67 16.15 -7.91 -1.17
C GLN A 67 15.90 -7.28 -2.53
N ASN A 68 16.71 -7.61 -3.54
CA ASN A 68 16.52 -7.11 -4.90
C ASN A 68 15.16 -7.52 -5.48
N ALA A 69 14.76 -8.79 -5.30
CA ALA A 69 13.47 -9.28 -5.76
C ALA A 69 12.30 -8.56 -5.06
N ILE A 70 12.41 -8.30 -3.76
CA ILE A 70 11.40 -7.56 -2.99
C ILE A 70 11.32 -6.11 -3.47
N GLN A 71 12.45 -5.42 -3.59
CA GLN A 71 12.50 -4.04 -4.06
C GLN A 71 11.93 -3.90 -5.48
N GLN A 72 12.31 -4.79 -6.39
CA GLN A 72 11.77 -4.81 -7.76
C GLN A 72 10.25 -4.99 -7.75
N ARG A 73 9.74 -5.95 -6.98
CA ARG A 73 8.30 -6.18 -6.86
C ARG A 73 7.57 -5.00 -6.24
N SER A 74 8.16 -4.37 -5.21
CA SER A 74 7.59 -3.18 -4.58
C SER A 74 7.50 -2.01 -5.55
N ASN A 75 8.54 -1.79 -6.35
CA ASN A 75 8.57 -0.74 -7.37
C ASN A 75 7.50 -0.97 -8.45
N GLN A 76 7.37 -2.20 -8.96
CA GLN A 76 6.34 -2.55 -9.94
C GLN A 76 4.92 -2.31 -9.40
N LEU A 77 4.67 -2.61 -8.12
CA LEU A 77 3.37 -2.35 -7.49
C LEU A 77 3.09 -0.85 -7.36
N LEU A 78 4.08 -0.05 -6.97
CA LEU A 78 3.97 1.40 -6.91
C LEU A 78 3.71 2.01 -8.29
N GLU A 79 4.42 1.55 -9.32
CA GLU A 79 4.21 1.98 -10.71
C GLU A 79 2.81 1.63 -11.19
N MET A 80 2.33 0.42 -10.92
CA MET A 80 0.97 0.02 -11.26
C MET A 80 -0.07 0.94 -10.62
N ALA A 81 0.07 1.23 -9.32
CA ALA A 81 -0.85 2.10 -8.60
C ALA A 81 -0.80 3.56 -9.11
N ARG A 82 0.38 4.09 -9.41
CA ARG A 82 0.54 5.42 -10.06
C ARG A 82 -0.09 5.46 -11.45
N ASN A 83 0.06 4.40 -12.24
CA ASN A 83 -0.59 4.28 -13.54
C ASN A 83 -2.11 4.25 -13.43
N MET A 84 -2.67 3.62 -12.40
CA MET A 84 -4.11 3.66 -12.11
C MET A 84 -4.56 5.07 -11.72
N LEU A 85 -3.82 5.74 -10.83
CA LEU A 85 -4.09 7.14 -10.46
C LEU A 85 -4.13 8.04 -11.68
N ASN A 86 -3.12 7.97 -12.55
CA ASN A 86 -3.04 8.75 -13.79
C ASN A 86 -4.21 8.49 -14.74
N LYS A 87 -4.69 7.24 -14.82
CA LYS A 87 -5.88 6.91 -15.63
C LYS A 87 -7.14 7.54 -15.04
N PHE A 88 -7.31 7.50 -13.72
CA PHE A 88 -8.45 8.11 -13.05
C PHE A 88 -8.43 9.64 -13.15
N ASP A 89 -7.26 10.27 -13.01
CA ASP A 89 -7.07 11.71 -13.21
C ASP A 89 -7.53 12.16 -14.61
N ARG A 90 -7.15 11.39 -15.64
CA ARG A 90 -7.59 11.67 -17.03
C ARG A 90 -9.10 11.56 -17.19
N ILE A 91 -9.74 10.63 -16.48
CA ILE A 91 -11.21 10.50 -16.51
C ILE A 91 -11.85 11.68 -15.78
N ALA A 92 -11.40 12.02 -14.58
CA ALA A 92 -11.90 13.15 -13.81
C ALA A 92 -11.82 14.45 -14.62
N SER A 93 -10.66 14.73 -15.22
CA SER A 93 -10.46 15.91 -16.06
C SER A 93 -11.40 15.95 -17.28
N ARG A 94 -11.63 14.82 -17.96
CA ARG A 94 -12.58 14.75 -19.09
C ARG A 94 -14.03 14.99 -18.64
N VAL A 95 -14.40 14.49 -17.46
CA VAL A 95 -15.75 14.66 -16.90
C VAL A 95 -15.98 16.13 -16.50
N GLU A 96 -14.99 16.76 -15.87
CA GLU A 96 -15.01 18.19 -15.55
C GLU A 96 -15.13 19.03 -16.83
N GLN A 97 -14.30 18.79 -17.83
CA GLN A 97 -14.35 19.49 -19.13
C GLN A 97 -15.70 19.28 -19.83
N TYR A 98 -16.26 18.07 -19.79
CA TYR A 98 -17.56 17.81 -20.37
C TYR A 98 -18.65 18.63 -19.68
N TYR A 99 -18.64 18.70 -18.34
CA TYR A 99 -19.57 19.51 -17.57
C TYR A 99 -19.46 21.00 -17.94
N THR A 100 -18.25 21.57 -17.90
CA THR A 100 -18.05 23.00 -18.19
C THR A 100 -18.42 23.38 -19.61
N ASN A 101 -18.03 22.56 -20.59
CA ASN A 101 -18.14 22.93 -21.99
C ASN A 101 -19.50 22.60 -22.62
N ASN A 102 -20.23 21.61 -22.07
CA ASN A 102 -21.48 21.11 -22.68
C ASN A 102 -22.69 21.25 -21.75
N VAL A 103 -22.55 20.87 -20.48
CA VAL A 103 -23.69 20.84 -19.56
C VAL A 103 -24.00 22.23 -19.03
N ALA A 104 -23.00 22.90 -18.44
CA ALA A 104 -23.15 24.24 -17.90
C ALA A 104 -23.49 25.28 -18.98
N SER A 105 -22.87 25.18 -20.16
CA SER A 105 -23.16 26.05 -21.31
C SER A 105 -24.58 25.89 -21.85
N SER A 106 -25.21 24.72 -21.65
CA SER A 106 -26.63 24.49 -21.97
C SER A 106 -27.62 24.99 -20.90
N GLY A 107 -27.13 25.71 -19.88
CA GLY A 107 -27.94 26.23 -18.77
C GLY A 107 -28.30 25.19 -17.71
N LYS A 108 -27.78 23.95 -17.82
CA LYS A 108 -28.00 22.88 -16.84
C LYS A 108 -26.93 22.93 -15.75
N THR A 109 -27.33 22.73 -14.50
CA THR A 109 -26.41 22.78 -13.36
C THR A 109 -26.60 21.58 -12.44
N VAL A 110 -25.50 21.10 -11.85
CA VAL A 110 -25.52 20.07 -10.81
C VAL A 110 -25.42 20.79 -9.46
N SER A 111 -26.45 20.66 -8.61
CA SER A 111 -26.57 21.46 -7.37
C SER A 111 -25.44 21.25 -6.35
N ASN A 112 -24.82 20.07 -6.34
CA ASN A 112 -23.72 19.70 -5.44
C ASN A 112 -22.37 19.53 -6.18
N TYR A 113 -22.20 20.14 -7.34
CA TYR A 113 -21.02 19.97 -8.20
C TYR A 113 -19.71 20.26 -7.46
N ASP A 114 -19.60 21.40 -6.78
CA ASP A 114 -18.37 21.81 -6.09
C ASP A 114 -18.01 20.85 -4.94
N ALA A 115 -19.01 20.32 -4.24
CA ALA A 115 -18.80 19.32 -3.19
C ALA A 115 -18.25 18.01 -3.77
N LEU A 116 -18.75 17.57 -4.94
CA LEU A 116 -18.26 16.39 -5.64
C LEU A 116 -16.81 16.59 -6.12
N LEU A 117 -16.44 17.79 -6.59
CA LEU A 117 -15.05 18.11 -6.95
C LEU A 117 -14.13 18.14 -5.73
N ALA A 118 -14.59 18.70 -4.61
CA ALA A 118 -13.85 18.68 -3.36
C ALA A 118 -13.59 17.25 -2.87
N GLU A 119 -14.59 16.36 -2.97
CA GLU A 119 -14.43 14.94 -2.64
C GLU A 119 -13.40 14.26 -3.55
N ILE A 120 -13.48 14.45 -4.86
CA ILE A 120 -12.51 13.94 -5.85
C ILE A 120 -11.08 14.40 -5.49
N SER A 121 -10.90 15.68 -5.19
CA SER A 121 -9.62 16.26 -4.80
C SER A 121 -9.08 15.65 -3.50
N ALA A 122 -9.94 15.53 -2.48
CA ALA A 122 -9.58 14.91 -1.20
C ALA A 122 -9.14 13.45 -1.36
N LYS A 123 -9.89 12.65 -2.14
CA LYS A 123 -9.54 11.25 -2.40
C LYS A 123 -8.24 11.11 -3.20
N LYS A 124 -7.99 12.00 -4.17
CA LYS A 124 -6.71 12.04 -4.89
C LYS A 124 -5.53 12.30 -3.95
N SER A 125 -5.67 13.26 -3.03
CA SER A 125 -4.63 13.60 -2.05
C SER A 125 -4.34 12.44 -1.08
N ALA A 126 -5.38 11.71 -0.66
CA ALA A 126 -5.24 10.53 0.19
C ALA A 126 -4.40 9.43 -0.49
N ILE A 127 -4.69 9.12 -1.75
CA ILE A 127 -3.89 8.16 -2.54
C ILE A 127 -2.43 8.58 -2.62
N GLN A 128 -2.15 9.85 -2.90
CA GLN A 128 -0.78 10.36 -3.01
C GLN A 128 -0.02 10.16 -1.70
N THR A 129 -0.68 10.52 -0.58
CA THR A 129 -0.14 10.32 0.76
C THR A 129 0.21 8.84 1.03
N ASP A 130 -0.68 7.92 0.68
CA ASP A 130 -0.45 6.49 0.92
C ASP A 130 0.56 5.85 -0.05
N LEU A 131 0.63 6.34 -1.28
CA LEU A 131 1.70 5.96 -2.23
C LEU A 131 3.07 6.42 -1.76
N ASP A 132 3.17 7.59 -1.13
CA ASP A 132 4.42 8.11 -0.57
C ASP A 132 4.86 7.33 0.67
N LYS A 133 3.91 6.93 1.53
CA LYS A 133 4.19 5.99 2.64
C LYS A 133 4.68 4.66 2.10
N ALA A 134 3.97 4.06 1.15
CA ALA A 134 4.36 2.79 0.57
C ALA A 134 5.74 2.86 -0.12
N ALA A 135 6.04 3.96 -0.83
CA ALA A 135 7.35 4.18 -1.43
C ALA A 135 8.46 4.28 -0.37
N SER A 136 8.19 4.94 0.75
CA SER A 136 9.11 5.05 1.88
C SER A 136 9.36 3.68 2.53
N SER A 137 8.30 2.91 2.79
CA SER A 137 8.39 1.56 3.35
C SER A 137 9.12 0.58 2.42
N ALA A 138 8.94 0.72 1.09
CA ALA A 138 9.69 -0.06 0.10
C ALA A 138 11.19 0.21 0.16
N LYS A 139 11.58 1.50 0.28
CA LYS A 139 12.99 1.92 0.39
C LYS A 139 13.64 1.48 1.70
N ALA A 140 12.87 1.42 2.78
CA ALA A 140 13.35 1.03 4.10
C ALA A 140 13.67 -0.47 4.22
N PHE A 141 13.20 -1.30 3.28
CA PHE A 141 13.41 -2.75 3.33
C PHE A 141 14.90 -3.11 3.24
N ASN A 142 15.40 -3.77 4.28
CA ASN A 142 16.77 -4.27 4.35
C ASN A 142 16.78 -5.65 5.02
N CYS A 143 17.31 -6.65 4.33
CA CYS A 143 17.38 -8.02 4.85
C CYS A 143 18.37 -8.20 6.02
N ALA A 144 19.28 -7.25 6.24
CA ALA A 144 20.18 -7.21 7.39
C ALA A 144 19.63 -6.37 8.57
N SER A 145 18.40 -5.84 8.45
CA SER A 145 17.76 -5.15 9.58
C SER A 145 17.36 -6.13 10.68
N ASP A 146 17.09 -5.58 11.87
CA ASP A 146 16.58 -6.38 13.00
C ASP A 146 15.17 -6.92 12.77
N ASN A 147 14.40 -6.29 11.86
CA ASN A 147 13.00 -6.67 11.59
C ASN A 147 12.57 -6.55 10.10
N PRO A 148 13.18 -7.32 9.19
CA PRO A 148 12.88 -7.26 7.76
C PRO A 148 11.45 -7.72 7.45
N LYS A 149 10.91 -8.64 8.25
CA LYS A 149 9.52 -9.12 8.13
C LYS A 149 8.53 -8.01 8.48
N GLY A 150 8.81 -7.23 9.52
CA GLY A 150 8.03 -6.06 9.91
C GLY A 150 8.02 -4.99 8.82
N GLN A 151 9.19 -4.67 8.25
CA GLN A 151 9.30 -3.72 7.14
C GLN A 151 8.48 -4.14 5.92
N LEU A 152 8.55 -5.42 5.54
CA LEU A 152 7.75 -5.95 4.42
C LEU A 152 6.24 -5.92 4.72
N ASN A 153 5.85 -6.22 5.97
CA ASN A 153 4.46 -6.12 6.39
C ASN A 153 3.95 -4.68 6.38
N GLN A 154 4.78 -3.71 6.76
CA GLN A 154 4.45 -2.29 6.68
C GLN A 154 4.20 -1.89 5.22
N PHE A 155 5.10 -2.23 4.30
CA PHE A 155 4.90 -1.98 2.87
C PHE A 155 3.58 -2.56 2.35
N ARG A 156 3.24 -3.79 2.75
CA ARG A 156 1.96 -4.42 2.37
C ARG A 156 0.75 -3.68 2.94
N THR A 157 0.84 -3.19 4.17
CA THR A 157 -0.22 -2.39 4.79
C THR A 157 -0.41 -1.08 4.04
N ASP A 158 0.67 -0.35 3.76
CA ASP A 158 0.62 0.92 3.02
C ASP A 158 0.04 0.72 1.61
N MET A 159 0.45 -0.34 0.90
CA MET A 159 -0.10 -0.65 -0.42
C MET A 159 -1.58 -1.05 -0.39
N ARG A 160 -2.08 -1.66 0.70
CA ARG A 160 -3.51 -1.94 0.87
C ARG A 160 -4.30 -0.65 1.09
N ALA A 161 -3.74 0.29 1.85
CA ALA A 161 -4.34 1.59 2.07
C ALA A 161 -4.43 2.37 0.73
N ALA A 162 -3.33 2.47 -0.02
CA ALA A 162 -3.31 3.06 -1.35
C ALA A 162 -4.32 2.41 -2.33
N LYS A 163 -4.48 1.08 -2.27
CA LYS A 163 -5.49 0.36 -3.06
C LYS A 163 -6.91 0.74 -2.66
N SER A 164 -7.20 0.86 -1.36
CA SER A 164 -8.50 1.29 -0.85
C SER A 164 -8.84 2.68 -1.36
N ASP A 165 -7.90 3.62 -1.24
CA ASP A 165 -8.10 5.00 -1.66
C ASP A 165 -8.27 5.13 -3.18
N LEU A 166 -7.58 4.30 -3.98
CA LEU A 166 -7.81 4.21 -5.43
C LEU A 166 -9.26 3.79 -5.76
N ILE A 167 -9.85 2.89 -4.97
CA ILE A 167 -11.25 2.48 -5.16
C ILE A 167 -12.19 3.62 -4.78
N GLU A 168 -11.94 4.29 -3.66
CA GLU A 168 -12.75 5.44 -3.22
C GLU A 168 -12.70 6.60 -4.22
N TYR A 169 -11.53 6.88 -4.79
CA TYR A 169 -11.39 7.90 -5.83
C TYR A 169 -12.16 7.55 -7.10
N ARG A 170 -12.13 6.28 -7.52
CA ARG A 170 -12.97 5.80 -8.62
C ARG A 170 -14.46 6.00 -8.31
N ILE A 171 -14.88 5.75 -7.07
CA ILE A 171 -16.27 5.95 -6.64
C ILE A 171 -16.64 7.43 -6.70
N ALA A 172 -15.80 8.34 -6.17
CA ALA A 172 -16.04 9.78 -6.22
C ALA A 172 -16.20 10.28 -7.68
N ILE A 173 -15.34 9.83 -8.60
CA ILE A 173 -15.48 10.15 -10.03
C ILE A 173 -16.80 9.62 -10.59
N LYS A 174 -17.20 8.39 -10.23
CA LYS A 174 -18.48 7.82 -10.66
C LYS A 174 -19.67 8.62 -10.13
N ASN A 175 -19.63 9.10 -8.90
CA ASN A 175 -20.68 9.92 -8.30
C ASN A 175 -20.85 11.22 -9.09
N LEU A 176 -19.75 11.86 -9.48
CA LEU A 176 -19.79 13.03 -10.36
C LEU A 176 -20.43 12.71 -11.72
N ILE A 177 -20.02 11.61 -12.37
CA ILE A 177 -20.61 11.18 -13.64
C ILE A 177 -22.12 10.96 -13.51
N VAL A 178 -22.57 10.30 -12.44
CA VAL A 178 -24.00 10.03 -12.20
C VAL A 178 -24.76 11.35 -11.99
N ALA A 179 -24.22 12.28 -11.20
CA ALA A 179 -24.84 13.59 -10.98
C ALA A 179 -24.95 14.41 -12.26
N ILE A 180 -23.93 14.38 -13.13
CA ILE A 180 -23.99 15.03 -14.44
C ILE A 180 -25.05 14.36 -15.34
N ARG A 181 -25.13 13.03 -15.34
CA ARG A 181 -26.11 12.31 -16.15
C ARG A 181 -27.55 12.55 -15.70
N SER A 182 -27.80 12.77 -14.40
CA SER A 182 -29.17 13.03 -13.92
C SER A 182 -29.74 14.32 -14.49
N VAL A 183 -28.92 15.37 -14.62
CA VAL A 183 -29.37 16.66 -15.19
C VAL A 183 -29.44 16.64 -16.72
N VAL A 184 -28.60 15.84 -17.38
CA VAL A 184 -28.65 15.66 -18.84
C VAL A 184 -29.84 14.79 -19.26
N GLY A 185 -30.11 13.71 -18.53
CA GLY A 185 -31.17 12.74 -18.81
C GLY A 185 -32.58 13.21 -18.46
N ALA A 186 -32.74 14.06 -17.44
CA ALA A 186 -34.05 14.63 -17.06
C ALA A 186 -34.74 15.43 -18.18
N THR A 187 -34.01 15.83 -19.22
CA THR A 187 -34.54 16.61 -20.34
C THR A 187 -35.10 15.75 -21.49
N GLN A 188 -34.88 14.43 -21.50
CA GLN A 188 -35.33 13.54 -22.57
C GLN A 188 -36.66 12.84 -22.28
N SER A 189 -37.20 12.96 -21.06
CA SER A 189 -38.38 12.22 -20.61
C SER A 189 -39.61 13.09 -20.29
N SER A 190 -39.80 14.21 -21.00
CA SER A 190 -41.08 14.92 -20.99
C SER A 190 -41.75 14.81 -22.36
N PRO A 191 -42.60 13.79 -22.61
CA PRO A 191 -43.58 13.90 -23.67
C PRO A 191 -44.60 14.93 -23.20
N SER A 192 -44.50 16.13 -23.75
CA SER A 192 -45.62 17.07 -23.75
C SER A 192 -46.81 16.38 -24.41
N VAL A 193 -47.73 15.86 -23.61
CA VAL A 193 -49.09 15.56 -24.06
C VAL A 193 -49.71 16.92 -24.40
N GLN A 194 -49.62 17.28 -25.68
CA GLN A 194 -50.47 18.32 -26.22
C GLN A 194 -51.88 17.76 -26.26
N ASN A 195 -52.69 18.23 -25.33
CA ASN A 195 -54.15 18.25 -25.47
C ASN A 195 -54.49 18.79 -26.86
N ASN A 196 -55.19 18.01 -27.66
CA ASN A 196 -55.99 18.58 -28.73
C ASN A 196 -57.38 17.96 -28.68
N GLN A 197 -58.33 18.87 -28.89
CA GLN A 197 -59.78 18.83 -28.70
C GLN A 197 -60.50 17.58 -29.24
#